data_AF-A0A2P8N8H1-F1
#
_entry.id   AF-A0A2P8N8H1-F1
#
_cell.length_a   1.000
_cell.length_b   1.000
_cell.length_c   1.000
_cell.angle_alpha   90.00
_cell.angle_beta   90.00
_cell.angle_gamma   90.00
#
_symmetry.space_group_name_H-M   'P 1'
#
loop_
_entity.id
_entity.type
_entity.pdbx_description
1 polymer ?
#
loop_
_entity_poly.entity_id
_entity_poly.type
_entity_poly.pdbx_seq_one_letter_code
_entity_poly.pdbx_strand_id
1 'polypeptide(L)'
;MDRKERTVFVTILINGLLILFKFWLSAASGSLALRSSAIHSLADLAIGVFVLIGLFLSRTKLAAAAQNGARAVENWVALLVSAAIFYVGLDIVGEVLAGEPPDLRNLGPITLASLVTVVVAYVIARYKLYVGRQTDSPALIASGYHSQVDIYASIVVVAGLGGAALGLENLDTAAAAIVVVMIFLSGFEIAAAAITALRHREQLQVEAEDAHGHLHSRGWFRIYAPIASLALIALYFLTGIYTVQPGEVAVVRRFGKVIEEAGPGMHYRWPSPMETVDVVALDLVRRIETGPLQMLTGDENLISVRASVHFSVGDASAFVLNVSAPDDLVLQAGVGALRQSVGEDAVDAVLTVDKTAIQDKAAKAAQASLDRSAAGIRIVGVQLLESAPPPEVADAFRDVASAREDRNTFVNEALAYRNEVLPTARGDADTARQAARAYAAEKLATSAGDAANFESRRQAYAAAPEITRQRLYLEAVEKSLAGAKKFVMDPTIIPQSTDLWITQPGKAQLLPPMQ
;
A
#
# COMPACT_ATOMS: atom_id res chain seq x y z
N MET A 1 37.56 1.50 63.82
CA MET A 1 36.51 2.33 63.19
C MET A 1 35.51 2.81 64.23
N ASP A 2 35.28 4.12 64.28
CA ASP A 2 34.23 4.75 65.09
C ASP A 2 32.85 4.42 64.51
N ARG A 3 31.80 4.61 65.32
CA ARG A 3 30.41 4.29 64.92
C ARG A 3 29.97 5.00 63.63
N LYS A 4 30.43 6.23 63.40
CA LYS A 4 30.22 7.00 62.15
C LYS A 4 30.92 6.36 60.94
N GLU A 5 32.16 5.93 61.09
CA GLU A 5 32.95 5.32 60.00
C GLU A 5 32.39 3.96 59.59
N ARG A 6 31.96 3.15 60.57
CA ARG A 6 31.27 1.87 60.29
C ARG A 6 29.98 2.12 59.53
N THR A 7 29.26 3.19 59.86
CA THR A 7 28.01 3.54 59.19
C THR A 7 28.27 3.94 57.75
N VAL A 8 29.22 4.84 57.48
CA VAL A 8 29.59 5.24 56.11
C VAL A 8 30.05 4.03 55.30
N PHE A 9 30.94 3.19 55.84
CA PHE A 9 31.43 1.99 55.17
C PHE A 9 30.31 1.00 54.84
N VAL A 10 29.43 0.70 55.80
CA VAL A 10 28.28 -0.20 55.58
C VAL A 10 27.34 0.39 54.52
N THR A 11 27.08 1.70 54.54
CA THR A 11 26.21 2.31 53.51
C THR A 11 26.82 2.30 52.12
N ILE A 12 28.15 2.46 51.99
CA ILE A 12 28.86 2.34 50.71
C ILE A 12 28.75 0.90 50.18
N LEU A 13 28.94 -0.10 51.04
CA LEU A 13 28.82 -1.51 50.66
C LEU A 13 27.41 -1.85 50.17
N ILE A 14 26.38 -1.41 50.90
CA ILE A 14 24.98 -1.64 50.53
C ILE A 14 24.65 -0.89 49.23
N ASN A 15 25.08 0.36 49.07
CA ASN A 15 24.88 1.12 47.83
C ASN A 15 25.55 0.44 46.63
N GLY A 16 26.76 -0.10 46.80
CA GLY A 16 27.43 -0.89 45.76
C GLY A 16 26.61 -2.10 45.30
N LEU A 17 26.05 -2.87 46.23
CA LEU A 17 25.14 -3.98 45.90
C LEU A 17 23.85 -3.50 45.22
N LEU A 18 23.30 -2.38 45.68
CA LEU A 18 22.11 -1.74 45.11
C LEU A 18 22.33 -1.32 43.65
N ILE A 19 23.50 -0.77 43.32
CA ILE A 19 23.89 -0.36 41.98
C ILE A 19 24.00 -1.59 41.05
N LEU A 20 24.67 -2.65 41.50
CA LEU A 20 24.75 -3.91 40.74
C LEU A 20 23.36 -4.47 40.46
N PHE A 21 22.48 -4.43 41.46
CA PHE A 21 21.10 -4.88 41.31
C PHE A 21 20.31 -4.01 40.33
N LYS A 22 20.45 -2.67 40.37
CA LYS A 22 19.83 -1.76 39.39
C LYS A 22 20.34 -2.00 37.97
N PHE A 23 21.64 -2.20 37.76
CA PHE A 23 22.18 -2.54 36.43
C PHE A 23 21.64 -3.88 35.92
N TRP A 24 21.53 -4.88 36.79
CA TRP A 24 20.92 -6.16 36.44
C TRP A 24 19.44 -6.00 36.03
N LEU A 25 18.66 -5.26 36.81
CA LEU A 25 17.25 -4.96 36.48
C LEU A 25 17.11 -4.18 35.17
N SER A 26 18.01 -3.23 34.91
CA SER A 26 18.03 -2.43 33.68
C SER A 26 18.36 -3.30 32.46
N ALA A 27 19.40 -4.14 32.53
CA ALA A 27 19.75 -5.07 31.46
C ALA A 27 18.64 -6.11 31.20
N ALA A 28 17.94 -6.55 32.26
CA ALA A 28 16.84 -7.51 32.13
C ALA A 28 15.54 -6.90 31.57
N SER A 29 15.33 -5.59 31.74
CA SER A 29 14.11 -4.89 31.27
C SER A 29 14.28 -4.11 29.98
N GLY A 30 15.48 -3.63 29.68
CA GLY A 30 15.68 -2.58 28.67
C GLY A 30 15.23 -1.19 29.13
N SER A 31 14.89 -1.00 30.43
CA SER A 31 14.41 0.29 30.93
C SER A 31 15.50 1.36 30.97
N LEU A 32 15.18 2.49 30.34
CA LEU A 32 16.01 3.69 30.31
C LEU A 32 15.99 4.42 31.65
N ALA A 33 14.84 4.45 32.33
CA ALA A 33 14.72 5.06 33.66
C ALA A 33 15.61 4.36 34.69
N LEU A 34 15.63 3.02 34.65
CA LEU A 34 16.39 2.19 35.58
C LEU A 34 17.89 2.26 35.29
N ARG A 35 18.30 2.33 34.01
CA ARG A 35 19.68 2.63 33.60
C ARG A 35 20.13 3.98 34.14
N SER A 36 19.33 5.03 33.92
CA SER A 36 19.63 6.41 34.36
C SER A 36 19.84 6.48 35.87
N SER A 37 18.95 5.82 36.64
CA SER A 37 19.06 5.76 38.09
C SER A 37 20.27 4.94 38.58
N ALA A 38 20.64 3.87 37.88
CA ALA A 38 21.83 3.08 38.21
C ALA A 38 23.11 3.93 38.07
N ILE A 39 23.21 4.71 36.99
CA ILE A 39 24.38 5.54 36.75
C ILE A 39 24.44 6.74 37.72
N HIS A 40 23.30 7.35 38.05
CA HIS A 40 23.21 8.34 39.13
C HIS A 40 23.80 7.79 40.44
N SER A 41 23.32 6.62 40.88
CA SER A 41 23.78 5.97 42.11
C SER A 41 25.28 5.60 42.05
N LEU A 42 25.81 5.27 40.87
CA LEU A 42 27.24 4.98 40.68
C LEU A 42 28.11 6.21 40.95
N ALA A 43 27.66 7.39 40.50
CA ALA A 43 28.38 8.63 40.73
C ALA A 43 28.39 9.01 42.23
N ASP A 44 27.26 8.84 42.92
CA ASP A 44 27.16 9.06 44.37
C ASP A 44 28.04 8.09 45.16
N LEU A 45 28.14 6.84 44.72
CA LEU A 45 29.04 5.85 45.34
C LEU A 45 30.50 6.29 45.19
N ALA A 46 30.91 6.76 44.00
CA ALA A 46 32.26 7.23 43.76
C ALA A 46 32.61 8.37 44.74
N ILE A 47 31.73 9.37 44.86
CA ILE A 47 31.90 10.49 45.81
C ILE A 47 32.01 9.98 47.24
N GLY A 48 31.11 9.08 47.65
CA GLY A 48 31.11 8.50 49.00
C GLY A 48 32.41 7.76 49.34
N VAL A 49 32.99 7.03 48.37
CA VAL A 49 34.28 6.35 48.54
C VAL A 49 35.43 7.36 48.69
N PHE A 50 35.45 8.44 47.90
CA PHE A 50 36.47 9.48 48.02
C PHE A 50 36.40 10.22 49.36
N VAL A 51 35.19 10.57 49.81
CA VAL A 51 34.97 11.17 51.14
C VAL A 51 35.45 10.22 52.25
N LEU A 52 35.17 8.92 52.14
CA LEU A 52 35.65 7.93 53.10
C LEU A 52 37.19 7.88 53.14
N ILE A 53 37.85 7.89 51.97
CA ILE A 53 39.31 7.94 51.86
C ILE A 53 39.87 9.22 52.51
N GLY A 54 39.25 10.37 52.27
CA GLY A 54 39.60 11.65 52.89
C GLY A 54 39.52 11.61 54.41
N LEU A 55 38.45 11.03 54.97
CA LEU A 55 38.28 10.84 56.41
C LEU A 55 39.35 9.91 57.03
N PHE A 56 39.73 8.85 56.32
CA PHE A 56 40.80 7.94 56.77
C PHE A 56 42.18 8.61 56.74
N LEU A 57 42.48 9.38 55.70
CA LEU A 57 43.73 10.16 55.57
C LEU A 57 43.83 11.28 56.60
N SER A 58 42.70 11.86 57.01
CA SER A 58 42.67 12.87 58.08
C SER A 58 43.06 12.30 59.45
N ARG A 59 43.02 10.98 59.64
CA ARG A 59 43.28 10.32 60.93
C ARG A 59 44.75 9.97 61.15
N THR A 60 45.52 9.76 60.09
CA THR A 60 46.96 9.56 60.21
C THR A 60 47.62 10.92 60.49
N LYS A 61 48.62 10.95 61.38
CA LYS A 61 49.47 12.14 61.62
C LYS A 61 50.39 12.37 60.42
N LEU A 62 49.82 12.50 59.22
CA LEU A 62 50.52 12.91 58.02
C LEU A 62 50.93 14.38 58.16
N ALA A 63 52.10 14.73 57.62
CA ALA A 63 52.55 16.12 57.58
C ALA A 63 51.50 17.00 56.88
N ALA A 64 51.34 18.25 57.31
CA ALA A 64 50.33 19.18 56.78
C ALA A 64 50.37 19.32 55.24
N ALA A 65 51.54 19.14 54.61
CA ALA A 65 51.69 19.10 53.16
C ALA A 65 50.94 17.92 52.49
N ALA A 66 50.97 16.74 53.11
CA ALA A 66 50.25 15.56 52.62
C ALA A 66 48.73 15.69 52.82
N GLN A 67 48.28 16.38 53.87
CA GLN A 67 46.86 16.70 54.09
C GLN A 67 46.33 17.71 53.06
N ASN A 68 47.11 18.74 52.73
CA ASN A 68 46.73 19.71 51.69
C ASN A 68 46.73 19.08 50.29
N GLY A 69 47.68 18.19 50.00
CA GLY A 69 47.69 17.41 48.77
C GLY A 69 46.47 16.50 48.64
N ALA A 70 46.07 15.81 49.71
CA ALA A 70 44.87 14.97 49.73
C ALA A 70 43.58 15.76 49.47
N ARG A 71 43.42 16.95 50.07
CA ARG A 71 42.27 17.84 49.83
C ARG A 71 42.22 18.38 48.39
N ALA A 72 43.37 18.73 47.82
CA ALA A 72 43.44 19.16 46.43
C ALA A 72 42.99 18.04 45.48
N VAL A 73 43.43 16.80 45.74
CA VAL A 73 43.00 15.62 44.99
C VAL A 73 41.49 15.40 45.14
N GLU A 74 40.93 15.54 46.34
CA GLU A 74 39.48 15.44 46.59
C GLU A 74 38.67 16.43 45.73
N ASN A 75 39.10 17.70 45.68
CA ASN A 75 38.44 18.74 44.88
C ASN A 75 38.50 18.46 43.37
N TRP A 76 39.67 18.02 42.88
CA TRP A 76 39.84 17.66 41.46
C TRP A 76 39.03 16.43 41.06
N VAL A 77 38.95 15.45 41.96
CA VAL A 77 38.15 14.25 41.75
C VAL A 77 36.66 14.58 41.74
N ALA A 78 36.18 15.43 42.64
CA ALA A 78 34.78 15.89 42.63
C ALA A 78 34.41 16.60 41.32
N LEU A 79 35.32 17.41 40.78
CA LEU A 79 35.15 18.07 39.48
C LEU A 79 35.11 17.07 38.32
N LEU A 80 35.99 16.05 38.33
CA LEU A 80 36.00 14.98 37.32
C LEU A 80 34.72 14.14 37.38
N VAL A 81 34.28 13.77 38.58
CA VAL A 81 33.03 13.00 38.76
C VAL A 81 31.83 13.81 38.30
N SER A 82 31.76 15.10 38.63
CA SER A 82 30.72 15.98 38.10
C SER A 82 30.73 16.03 36.57
N ALA A 83 31.89 16.20 35.93
CA ALA A 83 32.00 16.16 34.46
C ALA A 83 31.53 14.82 33.86
N ALA A 84 31.83 13.69 34.52
CA ALA A 84 31.34 12.38 34.12
C ALA A 84 29.81 12.25 34.25
N ILE A 85 29.23 12.79 35.33
CA ILE A 85 27.78 12.88 35.53
C ILE A 85 27.13 13.67 34.38
N PHE A 86 27.68 14.83 34.02
CA PHE A 86 27.19 15.65 32.91
C PHE A 86 27.28 14.91 31.57
N TYR A 87 28.39 14.22 31.30
CA TYR A 87 28.56 13.44 30.07
C TYR A 87 27.48 12.34 29.93
N VAL A 88 27.28 11.56 31.00
CA VAL A 88 26.22 10.54 31.01
C VAL A 88 24.84 11.18 30.88
N GLY A 89 24.60 12.30 31.57
CA GLY A 89 23.35 13.04 31.45
C GLY A 89 23.04 13.40 29.99
N LEU A 90 24.03 13.87 29.23
CA LEU A 90 23.88 14.20 27.81
C LEU A 90 23.64 12.96 26.94
N ASP A 91 24.31 11.84 27.23
CA ASP A 91 24.11 10.55 26.56
C ASP A 91 22.64 10.09 26.67
N ILE A 92 22.08 10.14 27.89
CA ILE A 92 20.69 9.76 28.13
C ILE A 92 19.71 10.73 27.45
N VAL A 93 20.00 12.04 27.43
CA VAL A 93 19.17 13.02 26.68
C VAL A 93 19.10 12.67 25.20
N GLY A 94 20.22 12.25 24.60
CA GLY A 94 20.26 11.80 23.22
C GLY A 94 19.32 10.61 22.96
N GLU A 95 19.35 9.61 23.85
CA GLU A 95 18.47 8.44 23.77
C GLU A 95 16.98 8.80 23.96
N VAL A 96 16.65 9.71 24.89
CA VAL A 96 15.27 10.18 25.10
C VAL A 96 14.75 10.93 23.88
N LEU A 97 15.58 11.74 23.22
CA LEU A 97 15.18 12.57 22.07
C LEU A 97 15.12 11.80 20.75
N ALA A 98 15.87 10.69 20.62
CA ALA A 98 15.84 9.85 19.43
C ALA A 98 14.46 9.18 19.20
N GLY A 99 13.64 9.08 20.26
CA GLY A 99 12.25 8.63 20.15
C GLY A 99 12.09 7.15 19.79
N GLU A 100 13.16 6.35 19.84
CA GLU A 100 13.06 4.90 19.70
C GLU A 100 12.40 4.32 20.96
N PRO A 101 11.21 3.69 20.85
CA PRO A 101 10.58 3.09 22.01
C PRO A 101 11.47 1.95 22.53
N PRO A 102 11.86 1.96 23.81
CA PRO A 102 12.67 0.88 24.35
C PRO A 102 11.91 -0.44 24.24
N ASP A 103 12.58 -1.50 23.79
CA ASP A 103 12.00 -2.86 23.78
C ASP A 103 11.95 -3.38 25.22
N LEU A 104 10.86 -3.01 25.91
CA LEU A 104 10.68 -3.28 27.33
C LEU A 104 10.22 -4.71 27.56
N ARG A 105 11.06 -5.50 28.23
CA ARG A 105 10.81 -6.93 28.48
C ARG A 105 10.53 -7.21 29.95
N ASN A 106 9.66 -8.17 30.23
CA ASN A 106 9.41 -8.70 31.58
C ASN A 106 9.05 -7.63 32.64
N LEU A 107 8.26 -6.62 32.26
CA LEU A 107 8.00 -5.42 33.06
C LEU A 107 7.35 -5.70 34.43
N GLY A 108 6.42 -6.66 34.52
CA GLY A 108 5.71 -6.99 35.77
C GLY A 108 6.67 -7.42 36.91
N PRO A 109 7.42 -8.52 36.74
CA PRO A 109 8.40 -8.97 37.73
C PRO A 109 9.48 -7.92 38.04
N ILE A 110 9.92 -7.16 37.05
CA ILE A 110 10.98 -6.16 37.22
C ILE A 110 10.48 -4.95 38.01
N THR A 111 9.22 -4.53 37.82
CA THR A 111 8.60 -3.47 38.63
C THR A 111 8.48 -3.88 40.10
N LEU A 112 8.12 -5.13 40.37
CA LEU A 112 8.10 -5.66 41.74
C LEU A 112 9.51 -5.74 42.35
N ALA A 113 10.51 -6.15 41.55
CA ALA A 113 11.89 -6.19 41.98
C ALA A 113 12.48 -4.79 42.21
N SER A 114 12.08 -3.78 41.43
CA SER A 114 12.56 -2.40 41.59
C SER A 114 12.00 -1.73 42.85
N LEU A 115 10.84 -2.14 43.37
CA LEU A 115 10.34 -1.72 44.69
C LEU A 115 11.33 -2.03 45.82
N VAL A 116 12.08 -3.14 45.72
CA VAL A 116 13.12 -3.49 46.69
C VAL A 116 14.18 -2.39 46.75
N THR A 117 14.49 -1.74 45.62
CA THR A 117 15.48 -0.65 45.59
C THR A 117 15.01 0.56 46.40
N VAL A 118 13.72 0.89 46.34
CA VAL A 118 13.11 1.98 47.11
C VAL A 118 13.15 1.66 48.61
N VAL A 119 12.80 0.42 48.98
CA VAL A 119 12.82 -0.02 50.39
C VAL A 119 14.22 0.05 50.97
N VAL A 120 15.22 -0.46 50.24
CA VAL A 120 16.62 -0.42 50.69
C VAL A 120 17.12 1.03 50.79
N ALA A 121 16.84 1.88 49.80
CA ALA A 121 17.19 3.30 49.85
C ALA A 121 16.55 4.01 51.06
N TYR A 122 15.30 3.71 51.37
CA TYR A 122 14.61 4.22 52.56
C TYR A 122 15.30 3.81 53.86
N VAL A 123 15.66 2.53 53.98
CA VAL A 123 16.37 2.00 55.15
C VAL A 123 17.73 2.68 55.31
N ILE A 124 18.48 2.86 54.22
CA ILE A 124 19.78 3.55 54.24
C ILE A 124 19.63 5.00 54.72
N ALA A 125 18.69 5.76 54.15
CA ALA A 125 18.47 7.16 54.54
C ALA A 125 18.07 7.26 56.02
N ARG A 126 17.18 6.38 56.49
CA ARG A 126 16.79 6.31 57.91
C ARG A 126 17.96 5.94 58.81
N TYR A 127 18.77 4.97 58.41
CA TYR A 127 19.94 4.51 59.15
C TYR A 127 20.99 5.62 59.29
N LYS A 128 21.30 6.32 58.20
CA LYS A 128 22.20 7.50 58.22
C LYS A 128 21.71 8.58 59.18
N LEU A 129 20.43 8.96 59.10
CA LEU A 129 19.85 9.96 59.99
C LEU A 129 19.83 9.53 61.46
N TYR A 130 19.53 8.26 61.73
CA TYR A 130 19.49 7.72 63.08
C TYR A 130 20.88 7.75 63.72
N VAL A 131 21.90 7.23 63.03
CA VAL A 131 23.27 7.25 63.54
C VAL A 131 23.81 8.69 63.60
N GLY A 132 23.53 9.52 62.60
CA GLY A 132 23.95 10.92 62.55
C GLY A 132 23.50 11.71 63.77
N ARG A 133 22.25 11.51 64.21
CA ARG A 133 21.72 12.14 65.44
C ARG A 133 22.32 11.56 66.73
N GLN A 134 22.68 10.28 66.75
CA GLN A 134 23.29 9.65 67.93
C GLN A 134 24.76 10.00 68.10
N THR A 135 25.46 10.28 67.00
CA THR A 135 26.89 10.65 67.01
C THR A 135 27.11 12.15 66.87
N ASP A 136 26.02 12.94 66.91
CA ASP A 136 26.00 14.39 66.68
C ASP A 136 26.89 14.82 65.52
N SER A 137 26.68 14.18 64.36
CA SER A 137 27.49 14.37 63.17
C SER A 137 26.68 15.08 62.09
N PRO A 138 26.88 16.40 61.90
CA PRO A 138 26.19 17.18 60.87
C PRO A 138 26.37 16.59 59.47
N ALA A 139 27.60 16.18 59.11
CA ALA A 139 27.89 15.55 57.83
C ALA A 139 27.07 14.27 57.59
N LEU A 140 26.95 13.38 58.59
CA LEU A 140 26.17 12.15 58.42
C LEU A 140 24.66 12.42 58.35
N ILE A 141 24.17 13.47 59.02
CA ILE A 141 22.77 13.93 58.93
C ILE A 141 22.50 14.52 57.54
N ALA A 142 23.39 15.35 57.01
CA ALA A 142 23.31 15.92 55.67
C ALA A 142 23.29 14.82 54.59
N SER A 143 24.22 13.86 54.68
CA SER A 143 24.24 12.69 53.80
C SER A 143 22.98 11.83 53.89
N GLY A 144 22.35 11.79 55.08
CA GLY A 144 21.05 11.16 55.27
C GLY A 144 19.91 11.86 54.54
N TYR A 145 19.95 13.20 54.43
CA TYR A 145 19.00 13.97 53.61
C TYR A 145 19.30 13.85 52.11
N HIS A 146 20.57 13.83 51.71
CA HIS A 146 20.95 13.57 50.32
C HIS A 146 20.43 12.21 49.85
N SER A 147 20.59 11.16 50.67
CA SER A 147 20.02 9.84 50.38
C SER A 147 18.48 9.79 50.37
N GLN A 148 17.76 10.82 50.84
CA GLN A 148 16.31 10.91 50.61
C GLN A 148 15.98 11.28 49.17
N VAL A 149 16.83 12.06 48.50
CA VAL A 149 16.67 12.42 47.09
C VAL A 149 16.75 11.16 46.21
N ASP A 150 17.62 10.21 46.57
CA ASP A 150 17.74 8.90 45.90
C ASP A 150 16.47 8.04 46.03
N ILE A 151 15.74 8.16 47.14
CA ILE A 151 14.45 7.48 47.33
C ILE A 151 13.45 8.03 46.31
N TYR A 152 13.36 9.36 46.17
CA TYR A 152 12.45 9.97 45.21
C TYR A 152 12.79 9.61 43.77
N ALA A 153 14.07 9.63 43.40
CA ALA A 153 14.53 9.15 42.09
C ALA A 153 14.11 7.69 41.86
N SER A 154 14.27 6.82 42.87
CA SER A 154 13.89 5.41 42.78
C SER A 154 12.37 5.22 42.69
N ILE A 155 11.56 6.06 43.36
CA ILE A 155 10.10 6.06 43.24
C ILE A 155 9.67 6.47 41.82
N VAL A 156 10.27 7.52 41.25
CA VAL A 156 9.99 7.96 39.88
C VAL A 156 10.25 6.83 38.88
N VAL A 157 11.36 6.11 39.04
CA VAL A 157 11.69 4.95 38.21
C VAL A 157 10.67 3.82 38.37
N VAL A 158 10.30 3.47 39.60
CA VAL A 158 9.28 2.44 39.85
C VAL A 158 7.93 2.83 39.23
N ALA A 159 7.54 4.10 39.33
CA ALA A 159 6.31 4.61 38.73
C ALA A 159 6.37 4.57 37.20
N GLY A 160 7.51 4.93 36.59
CA GLY A 160 7.76 4.81 35.15
C GLY A 160 7.64 3.37 34.66
N LEU A 161 8.32 2.44 35.33
CA LEU A 161 8.24 1.00 35.02
C LEU A 161 6.83 0.44 35.23
N GLY A 162 6.16 0.80 36.32
CA GLY A 162 4.79 0.34 36.60
C GLY A 162 3.80 0.86 35.57
N GLY A 163 3.98 2.10 35.12
CA GLY A 163 3.23 2.66 33.99
C GLY A 163 3.47 1.90 32.70
N ALA A 164 4.74 1.66 32.35
CA ALA A 164 5.09 0.85 31.19
C ALA A 164 4.52 -0.57 31.26
N ALA A 165 4.52 -1.20 32.44
CA ALA A 165 3.94 -2.53 32.67
C ALA A 165 2.42 -2.58 32.41
N LEU A 166 1.74 -1.44 32.49
CA LEU A 166 0.32 -1.27 32.17
C LEU A 166 0.07 -0.92 30.69
N GLY A 167 1.09 -1.00 29.84
CA GLY A 167 1.01 -0.70 28.40
C GLY A 167 1.27 0.77 28.03
N LEU A 168 1.74 1.58 28.98
CA LEU A 168 2.10 2.99 28.75
C LEU A 168 3.62 3.13 28.63
N GLU A 169 4.21 2.63 27.54
CA GLU A 169 5.67 2.52 27.35
C GLU A 169 6.41 3.86 27.48
N ASN A 170 5.76 4.97 27.07
CA ASN A 170 6.33 6.32 27.17
C ASN A 170 6.55 6.80 28.62
N LEU A 171 5.97 6.14 29.63
CA LEU A 171 6.18 6.51 31.04
C LEU A 171 7.59 6.17 31.54
N ASP A 172 8.24 5.15 30.99
CA ASP A 172 9.64 4.85 31.32
C ASP A 172 10.56 5.97 30.81
N THR A 173 10.38 6.39 29.56
CA THR A 173 11.11 7.51 28.94
C THR A 173 10.86 8.83 29.70
N ALA A 174 9.62 9.08 30.12
CA ALA A 174 9.29 10.24 30.94
C ALA A 174 9.97 10.20 32.31
N ALA A 175 9.97 9.04 32.98
CA ALA A 175 10.69 8.85 34.24
C ALA A 175 12.20 9.02 34.06
N ALA A 176 12.77 8.52 32.97
CA ALA A 176 14.18 8.73 32.62
C ALA A 176 14.50 10.22 32.47
N ALA A 177 13.69 10.98 31.75
CA ALA A 177 13.88 12.42 31.58
C ALA A 177 13.87 13.18 32.92
N ILE A 178 12.98 12.82 33.85
CA ILE A 178 12.94 13.40 35.19
C ILE A 178 14.23 13.09 35.95
N VAL A 179 14.67 11.82 35.92
CA VAL A 179 15.92 11.39 36.57
C VAL A 179 17.11 12.12 35.98
N VAL A 180 17.16 12.30 34.66
CA VAL A 180 18.20 13.08 33.98
C VAL A 180 18.26 14.52 34.49
N VAL A 181 17.12 15.20 34.66
CA VAL A 181 17.10 16.55 35.24
C VAL A 181 17.68 16.55 36.67
N MET A 182 17.35 15.54 37.48
CA MET A 182 17.92 15.40 38.83
C MET A 182 19.44 15.17 38.79
N ILE A 183 19.92 14.37 37.83
CA ILE A 183 21.35 14.10 37.60
C ILE A 183 22.08 15.42 37.26
N PHE A 184 21.54 16.22 36.34
CA PHE A 184 22.14 17.50 35.95
C PHE A 184 22.19 18.50 37.11
N LEU A 185 21.11 18.60 37.91
CA LEU A 185 21.06 19.49 39.07
C LEU A 185 22.08 19.08 40.14
N SER A 186 22.18 17.79 40.44
CA SER A 186 23.15 17.25 41.38
C SER A 186 24.58 17.44 40.88
N GLY A 187 24.83 17.16 39.59
CA GLY A 187 26.12 17.40 38.93
C GLY A 187 26.56 18.86 39.00
N PHE A 188 25.63 19.81 38.76
CA PHE A 188 25.90 21.24 38.87
C PHE A 188 26.24 21.67 40.30
N GLU A 189 25.49 21.18 41.30
CA GLU A 189 25.75 21.45 42.71
C GLU A 189 27.16 20.99 43.11
N ILE A 190 27.54 19.77 42.71
CA ILE A 190 28.87 19.20 42.96
C ILE A 190 29.97 20.00 42.26
N ALA A 191 29.77 20.38 40.99
CA ALA A 191 30.73 21.20 40.25
C ALA A 191 30.94 22.56 40.90
N ALA A 192 29.84 23.23 41.28
CA ALA A 192 29.88 24.54 41.90
C ALA A 192 30.61 24.49 43.26
N ALA A 193 30.34 23.46 44.07
CA ALA A 193 31.03 23.23 45.33
C ALA A 193 32.53 22.97 45.13
N ALA A 194 32.90 22.11 44.17
CA ALA A 194 34.30 21.79 43.88
C ALA A 194 35.09 22.99 43.35
N ILE A 195 34.51 23.78 42.44
CA ILE A 195 35.13 25.01 41.90
C ILE A 195 35.34 26.05 43.01
N THR A 196 34.35 26.21 43.88
CA THR A 196 34.43 27.16 45.00
C THR A 196 35.52 26.74 45.98
N ALA A 197 35.60 25.46 46.32
CA ALA A 197 36.63 24.90 47.20
C ALA A 197 38.05 25.06 46.60
N LEU A 198 38.22 24.87 45.28
CA LEU A 198 39.50 25.13 44.59
C LEU A 198 39.90 26.61 44.64
N ARG A 199 38.93 27.53 44.55
CA ARG A 199 39.17 28.97 44.53
C ARG A 199 39.56 29.53 45.89
N HIS A 200 39.04 28.98 46.99
CA HIS A 200 39.24 29.53 48.33
C HIS A 200 40.23 28.73 49.20
N ARG A 201 40.77 27.60 48.69
CA ARG A 201 41.62 26.64 49.44
C ARG A 201 40.97 26.21 50.77
N GLU A 202 39.65 26.22 50.83
CA GLU A 202 38.87 25.75 51.96
C GLU A 202 38.54 24.26 51.79
N GLN A 203 38.08 23.63 52.87
CA GLN A 203 37.62 22.24 52.79
C GLN A 203 36.47 22.14 51.79
N LEU A 204 36.41 21.05 51.03
CA LEU A 204 35.21 20.66 50.28
C LEU A 204 34.08 20.45 51.29
N GLN A 205 33.37 21.53 51.63
CA GLN A 205 32.14 21.47 52.40
C GLN A 205 31.03 21.09 51.42
N VAL A 206 31.06 19.85 50.95
CA VAL A 206 29.90 19.28 50.24
C VAL A 206 28.72 19.13 51.22
N GLU A 207 29.00 19.04 52.52
CA GLU A 207 27.98 18.81 53.54
C GLU A 207 28.26 19.65 54.81
N ALA A 208 27.77 20.89 54.76
CA ALA A 208 27.42 21.80 55.86
C ALA A 208 28.51 22.31 56.82
N GLU A 209 28.85 23.59 56.68
CA GLU A 209 28.71 24.60 57.74
C GLU A 209 28.68 26.01 57.11
N ASP A 210 27.88 26.90 57.69
CA ASP A 210 27.78 28.35 57.39
C ASP A 210 26.93 28.83 56.19
N ALA A 211 25.60 28.78 56.34
CA ALA A 211 24.73 29.94 56.05
C ALA A 211 23.27 29.67 56.48
N HIS A 212 22.87 30.22 57.63
CA HIS A 212 21.46 30.47 57.90
C HIS A 212 20.93 31.51 56.90
N GLY A 213 20.05 31.09 55.99
CA GLY A 213 19.33 32.01 55.12
C GLY A 213 18.73 31.34 53.89
N HIS A 214 17.57 30.72 54.07
CA HIS A 214 16.56 30.49 53.03
C HIS A 214 17.06 30.03 51.63
N LEU A 215 17.03 28.72 51.36
CA LEU A 215 16.48 28.09 50.14
C LEU A 215 16.47 26.54 50.22
N HIS A 216 15.67 26.04 51.17
CA HIS A 216 14.63 25.04 50.91
C HIS A 216 14.97 23.74 50.10
N SER A 217 15.56 22.71 50.74
CA SER A 217 15.51 21.32 50.24
C SER A 217 14.07 20.75 50.16
N ARG A 218 13.13 21.41 50.85
CA ARG A 218 11.68 21.14 50.85
C ARG A 218 10.90 22.04 49.87
N GLY A 219 11.56 22.95 49.14
CA GLY A 219 10.94 24.01 48.32
C GLY A 219 11.12 23.82 46.83
N TRP A 220 12.27 23.30 46.40
CA TRP A 220 12.48 22.95 45.00
C TRP A 220 11.46 21.90 44.52
N PHE A 221 11.18 20.86 45.32
CA PHE A 221 10.11 19.89 45.03
C PHE A 221 8.69 20.48 45.12
N ARG A 222 8.40 21.49 45.96
CA ARG A 222 7.06 22.11 46.01
C ARG A 222 6.73 22.94 44.77
N ILE A 223 7.74 23.42 44.04
CA ILE A 223 7.58 24.27 42.87
C ILE A 223 7.76 23.44 41.59
N TYR A 224 8.83 22.64 41.49
CA TYR A 224 9.12 21.89 40.27
C TYR A 224 8.33 20.59 40.14
N ALA A 225 7.95 19.90 41.23
CA ALA A 225 7.13 18.70 41.12
C ALA A 225 5.73 18.97 40.53
N PRO A 226 4.97 20.02 40.93
CA PRO A 226 3.70 20.32 40.28
C PRO A 226 3.92 20.82 38.85
N ILE A 227 4.98 21.57 38.54
CA ILE A 227 5.27 22.03 37.17
C ILE A 227 5.62 20.84 36.26
N ALA A 228 6.48 19.93 36.71
CA ALA A 228 6.82 18.71 35.98
C ALA A 228 5.61 17.77 35.84
N SER A 229 4.80 17.64 36.89
CA SER A 229 3.54 16.87 36.81
C SER A 229 2.55 17.50 35.83
N LEU A 230 2.42 18.83 35.83
CA LEU A 230 1.55 19.56 34.91
C LEU A 230 2.07 19.46 33.47
N ALA A 231 3.38 19.50 33.26
CA ALA A 231 4.02 19.31 31.97
C ALA A 231 3.82 17.87 31.46
N LEU A 232 3.92 16.85 32.33
CA LEU A 232 3.63 15.46 31.98
C LEU A 232 2.16 15.25 31.62
N ILE A 233 1.25 15.88 32.37
CA ILE A 233 -0.18 15.86 32.06
C ILE A 233 -0.44 16.53 30.71
N ALA A 234 0.14 17.72 30.47
CA ALA A 234 -0.01 18.42 29.20
C ALA A 234 0.56 17.61 28.03
N LEU A 235 1.73 16.98 28.21
CA LEU A 235 2.35 16.12 27.21
C LEU A 235 1.50 14.88 26.94
N TYR A 236 0.93 14.27 27.97
CA TYR A 236 -0.01 13.15 27.84
C TYR A 236 -1.24 13.56 27.02
N PHE A 237 -1.84 14.72 27.29
CA PHE A 237 -2.97 15.22 26.50
C PHE A 237 -2.59 15.57 25.05
N LEU A 238 -1.36 16.01 24.79
CA LEU A 238 -0.85 16.28 23.43
C LEU A 238 -0.74 15.01 22.57
N THR A 239 -0.55 13.83 23.17
CA THR A 239 -0.53 12.54 22.42
C THR A 239 -1.86 12.19 21.74
N GLY A 240 -2.93 12.91 22.06
CA GLY A 240 -4.24 12.73 21.46
C GLY A 240 -4.38 13.29 20.03
N ILE A 241 -3.42 14.08 19.54
CA ILE A 241 -3.49 14.66 18.20
C ILE A 241 -3.08 13.61 17.16
N TYR A 242 -3.93 13.38 16.15
CA TYR A 242 -3.62 12.51 15.02
C TYR A 242 -4.13 13.12 13.70
N THR A 243 -3.65 12.60 12.57
CA THR A 243 -4.04 13.06 11.24
C THR A 243 -4.49 11.88 10.39
N VAL A 244 -5.51 12.11 9.57
CA VAL A 244 -6.09 11.12 8.65
C VAL A 244 -5.84 11.61 7.22
N GLN A 245 -5.26 10.76 6.38
CA GLN A 245 -4.97 11.12 4.99
C GLN A 245 -6.21 11.06 4.11
N PRO A 246 -6.22 11.72 2.93
CA PRO A 246 -7.25 11.53 1.92
C PRO A 246 -7.36 10.04 1.50
N GLY A 247 -8.57 9.50 1.45
CA GLY A 247 -8.84 8.09 1.14
C GLY A 247 -8.79 7.15 2.36
N GLU A 248 -8.50 7.69 3.54
CA GLU A 248 -8.55 6.99 4.83
C GLU A 248 -9.70 7.52 5.70
N VAL A 249 -10.20 6.65 6.58
CA VAL A 249 -11.12 6.99 7.65
C VAL A 249 -10.59 6.43 8.96
N ALA A 250 -10.62 7.24 10.00
CA ALA A 250 -10.29 6.82 11.36
C ALA A 250 -11.54 6.38 12.10
N VAL A 251 -11.55 5.14 12.57
CA VAL A 251 -12.60 4.60 13.45
C VAL A 251 -12.16 4.84 14.89
N VAL A 252 -12.84 5.76 15.57
CA VAL A 252 -12.56 6.12 16.96
C VAL A 252 -13.39 5.23 17.89
N ARG A 253 -12.69 4.45 18.72
CA ARG A 253 -13.30 3.52 19.69
C ARG A 253 -13.03 4.00 21.10
N ARG A 254 -14.07 4.13 21.92
CA ARG A 254 -13.95 4.40 23.37
C ARG A 254 -14.39 3.18 24.15
N PHE A 255 -13.47 2.63 24.95
CA PHE A 255 -13.70 1.36 25.68
C PHE A 255 -14.28 0.24 24.78
N GLY A 256 -13.83 0.18 23.52
CA GLY A 256 -14.28 -0.82 22.54
C GLY A 256 -15.57 -0.52 21.80
N LYS A 257 -16.31 0.55 22.13
CA LYS A 257 -17.48 1.00 21.35
C LYS A 257 -17.07 2.10 20.35
N VAL A 258 -17.53 1.99 19.11
CA VAL A 258 -17.35 3.05 18.09
C VAL A 258 -18.16 4.27 18.49
N ILE A 259 -17.52 5.44 18.53
CA ILE A 259 -18.16 6.72 18.79
C ILE A 259 -18.29 7.53 17.50
N GLU A 260 -17.22 7.53 16.69
CA GLU A 260 -17.08 8.44 15.57
C GLU A 260 -16.25 7.81 14.46
N GLU A 261 -16.63 8.11 13.22
CA GLU A 261 -15.84 7.90 12.02
C GLU A 261 -15.32 9.25 11.54
N ALA A 262 -14.03 9.48 11.72
CA ALA A 262 -13.38 10.73 11.37
C ALA A 262 -12.80 10.65 9.95
N GLY A 263 -13.22 11.56 9.07
CA GLY A 263 -12.70 11.69 7.71
C GLY A 263 -11.32 12.37 7.62
N PRO A 264 -10.84 12.70 6.42
CA PRO A 264 -9.52 13.31 6.22
C PRO A 264 -9.35 14.63 6.97
N GLY A 265 -8.21 14.82 7.63
CA GLY A 265 -7.92 16.02 8.41
C GLY A 265 -7.19 15.73 9.74
N MET A 266 -6.93 16.78 10.50
CA MET A 266 -6.35 16.69 11.83
C MET A 266 -7.46 16.55 12.88
N HIS A 267 -7.33 15.56 13.74
CA HIS A 267 -8.33 15.18 14.74
C HIS A 267 -7.69 15.02 16.11
N TYR A 268 -8.54 15.04 17.14
CA TYR A 268 -8.12 14.85 18.51
C TYR A 268 -8.89 13.70 19.15
N ARG A 269 -8.16 12.73 19.71
CA ARG A 269 -8.70 11.67 20.56
C ARG A 269 -8.28 11.87 22.00
N TRP A 270 -9.03 11.29 22.91
CA TRP A 270 -8.58 11.11 24.28
C TRP A 270 -7.37 10.16 24.30
N PRO A 271 -6.30 10.49 25.04
CA PRO A 271 -5.13 9.63 25.13
C PRO A 271 -5.47 8.19 25.57
N SER A 272 -4.67 7.23 25.11
CA SER A 272 -4.78 5.82 25.51
C SER A 272 -4.71 5.70 27.05
N PRO A 273 -5.56 4.90 27.71
CA PRO A 273 -6.40 3.81 27.17
C PRO A 273 -7.88 4.16 26.94
N MET A 274 -8.29 5.42 27.08
CA MET A 274 -9.70 5.79 26.98
C MET A 274 -10.24 5.61 25.56
N GLU A 275 -9.49 6.08 24.57
CA GLU A 275 -9.83 5.96 23.14
C GLU A 275 -8.69 5.33 22.34
N THR A 276 -9.05 4.43 21.42
CA THR A 276 -8.18 3.86 20.40
C THR A 276 -8.67 4.31 19.02
N VAL A 277 -7.74 4.52 18.10
CA VAL A 277 -8.04 4.94 16.73
C VAL A 277 -7.42 3.95 15.77
N ASP A 278 -8.25 3.45 14.86
CA ASP A 278 -7.84 2.53 13.80
C ASP A 278 -8.08 3.24 12.46
N VAL A 279 -7.00 3.53 11.74
CA VAL A 279 -7.07 4.19 10.44
C VAL A 279 -7.17 3.13 9.36
N VAL A 280 -8.20 3.24 8.52
CA VAL A 280 -8.50 2.29 7.46
C VAL A 280 -8.58 3.00 6.12
N ALA A 281 -7.83 2.50 5.13
CA ALA A 281 -7.92 2.98 3.75
C ALA A 281 -9.11 2.34 3.02
N LEU A 282 -10.11 3.15 2.63
CA LEU A 282 -11.29 2.68 1.88
C LEU A 282 -11.02 2.58 0.37
N ASP A 283 -10.23 3.49 -0.17
CA ASP A 283 -9.99 3.61 -1.62
C ASP A 283 -8.90 2.67 -2.13
N LEU A 284 -8.21 1.96 -1.23
CA LEU A 284 -7.16 1.01 -1.59
C LEU A 284 -7.75 -0.34 -1.98
N VAL A 285 -7.73 -0.63 -3.29
CA VAL A 285 -8.05 -1.97 -3.80
C VAL A 285 -6.87 -2.90 -3.52
N ARG A 286 -7.11 -3.91 -2.68
CA ARG A 286 -6.17 -4.97 -2.36
C ARG A 286 -6.43 -6.17 -3.24
N ARG A 287 -5.35 -6.84 -3.65
CA ARG A 287 -5.38 -8.05 -4.48
C ARG A 287 -4.77 -9.20 -3.69
N ILE A 288 -5.53 -10.29 -3.58
CA ILE A 288 -5.05 -11.54 -3.00
C ILE A 288 -5.13 -12.60 -4.07
N GLU A 289 -4.02 -13.30 -4.28
CA GLU A 289 -3.94 -14.41 -5.23
C GLU A 289 -3.97 -15.74 -4.52
N THR A 290 -4.58 -16.72 -5.18
CA THR A 290 -4.56 -18.10 -4.71
C THR A 290 -3.34 -18.81 -5.28
N GLY A 291 -2.85 -19.83 -4.56
CA GLY A 291 -2.08 -20.89 -5.21
C GLY A 291 -2.91 -21.67 -6.24
N PRO A 292 -2.34 -22.65 -6.93
CA PRO A 292 -3.11 -23.57 -7.78
C PRO A 292 -4.08 -24.37 -6.91
N LEU A 293 -5.37 -24.25 -7.20
CA LEU A 293 -6.47 -24.93 -6.51
C LEU A 293 -7.06 -26.00 -7.43
N GLN A 294 -7.17 -27.23 -6.95
CA GLN A 294 -7.92 -28.26 -7.65
C GLN A 294 -9.41 -28.11 -7.35
N MET A 295 -10.23 -28.08 -8.39
CA MET A 295 -11.69 -27.95 -8.32
C MET A 295 -12.36 -28.97 -9.22
N LEU A 296 -13.54 -29.42 -8.81
CA LEU A 296 -14.41 -30.31 -9.59
C LEU A 296 -15.49 -29.47 -10.25
N THR A 297 -15.66 -29.62 -11.56
CA THR A 297 -16.72 -28.97 -12.34
C THR A 297 -18.04 -29.72 -12.23
N GLY A 298 -19.13 -29.12 -12.69
CA GLY A 298 -20.46 -29.75 -12.64
C GLY A 298 -20.60 -31.03 -13.47
N ASP A 299 -19.72 -31.23 -14.45
CA ASP A 299 -19.61 -32.42 -15.30
C ASP A 299 -18.46 -33.36 -14.86
N GLU A 300 -18.10 -33.32 -13.58
CA GLU A 300 -17.16 -34.23 -12.91
C GLU A 300 -15.70 -34.17 -13.43
N ASN A 301 -15.29 -33.07 -14.06
CA ASN A 301 -13.89 -32.88 -14.46
C ASN A 301 -13.09 -32.20 -13.35
N LEU A 302 -11.89 -32.73 -13.10
CA LEU A 302 -10.92 -32.08 -12.22
C LEU A 302 -10.15 -31.04 -13.02
N ILE A 303 -10.06 -29.81 -12.52
CA ILE A 303 -9.28 -28.73 -13.12
C ILE A 303 -8.42 -28.02 -12.09
N SER A 304 -7.28 -27.49 -12.53
CA SER A 304 -6.43 -26.60 -11.75
C SER A 304 -6.76 -25.15 -12.06
N VAL A 305 -7.17 -24.41 -11.04
CA VAL A 305 -7.57 -23.00 -11.15
C VAL A 305 -6.67 -22.14 -10.27
N ARG A 306 -6.15 -21.06 -10.83
CA ARG A 306 -5.54 -19.96 -10.07
C ARG A 306 -6.43 -18.74 -10.20
N ALA A 307 -6.74 -18.10 -9.08
CA ALA A 307 -7.61 -16.93 -9.06
C ALA A 307 -7.00 -15.77 -8.30
N SER A 308 -7.51 -14.57 -8.56
CA SER A 308 -7.29 -13.39 -7.72
C SER A 308 -8.62 -12.82 -7.25
N VAL A 309 -8.65 -12.39 -6.00
CA VAL A 309 -9.78 -11.68 -5.40
C VAL A 309 -9.35 -10.26 -5.14
N HIS A 310 -10.07 -9.32 -5.74
CA HIS A 310 -9.84 -7.89 -5.56
C HIS A 310 -10.92 -7.34 -4.65
N PHE A 311 -10.53 -6.66 -3.58
CA PHE A 311 -11.45 -6.12 -2.59
C PHE A 311 -11.00 -4.76 -2.08
N SER A 312 -11.94 -3.99 -1.57
CA SER A 312 -11.70 -2.74 -0.84
C SER A 312 -12.56 -2.71 0.42
N VAL A 313 -12.27 -1.79 1.33
CA VAL A 313 -13.09 -1.62 2.54
C VAL A 313 -14.26 -0.71 2.20
N GLY A 314 -15.48 -1.20 2.43
CA GLY A 314 -16.70 -0.43 2.22
C GLY A 314 -17.19 0.27 3.48
N ASP A 315 -17.15 -0.42 4.61
CA ASP A 315 -17.54 0.07 5.94
C ASP A 315 -16.38 -0.15 6.90
N ALA A 316 -15.76 0.95 7.34
CA ALA A 316 -14.58 0.92 8.19
C ALA A 316 -14.90 0.41 9.60
N SER A 317 -16.05 0.76 10.16
CA SER A 317 -16.46 0.34 11.51
C SER A 317 -16.69 -1.15 11.58
N ALA A 318 -17.44 -1.70 10.61
CA ALA A 318 -17.69 -3.13 10.51
C ALA A 318 -16.40 -3.92 10.30
N PHE A 319 -15.49 -3.40 9.47
CA PHE A 319 -14.18 -3.99 9.21
C PHE A 319 -13.32 -4.10 10.48
N VAL A 320 -13.18 -3.02 11.25
CA VAL A 320 -12.34 -2.99 12.47
C VAL A 320 -12.91 -3.86 13.59
N LEU A 321 -14.24 -4.02 13.67
CA LEU A 321 -14.89 -4.75 14.76
C LEU A 321 -15.07 -6.24 14.49
N ASN A 322 -15.39 -6.61 13.24
CA ASN A 322 -15.82 -7.97 12.91
C ASN A 322 -14.73 -8.79 12.21
N VAL A 323 -13.61 -8.17 11.79
CA VAL A 323 -12.58 -8.84 10.99
C VAL A 323 -11.22 -8.78 11.69
N SER A 324 -10.70 -9.95 12.08
CA SER A 324 -9.34 -10.07 12.64
C SER A 324 -8.27 -10.34 11.58
N ALA A 325 -8.58 -11.17 10.60
CA ALA A 325 -7.68 -11.58 9.52
C ALA A 325 -8.36 -11.35 8.15
N PRO A 326 -8.27 -10.13 7.60
CA PRO A 326 -9.05 -9.74 6.41
C PRO A 326 -8.66 -10.55 5.18
N ASP A 327 -7.36 -10.81 5.00
CA ASP A 327 -6.86 -11.48 3.81
C ASP A 327 -7.33 -12.94 3.76
N ASP A 328 -7.25 -13.65 4.89
CA ASP A 328 -7.72 -15.04 5.01
C ASP A 328 -9.24 -15.13 4.82
N LEU A 329 -10.00 -14.20 5.41
CA LEU A 329 -11.45 -14.17 5.28
C LEU A 329 -11.89 -13.96 3.82
N VAL A 330 -11.29 -12.97 3.14
CA VAL A 330 -11.58 -12.68 1.72
C VAL A 330 -11.16 -13.85 0.84
N LEU A 331 -9.98 -14.43 1.09
CA LEU A 331 -9.50 -15.59 0.35
C LEU A 331 -10.45 -16.78 0.50
N GLN A 332 -10.88 -17.10 1.72
CA GLN A 332 -11.82 -18.20 1.96
C GLN A 332 -13.19 -17.94 1.33
N ALA A 333 -13.72 -16.71 1.44
CA ALA A 333 -14.99 -16.33 0.82
C ALA A 333 -14.92 -16.42 -0.72
N GLY A 334 -13.84 -15.91 -1.31
CA GLY A 334 -13.62 -15.95 -2.75
C GLY A 334 -13.40 -17.36 -3.29
N VAL A 335 -12.58 -18.17 -2.62
CA VAL A 335 -12.35 -19.57 -3.00
C VAL A 335 -13.61 -20.41 -2.82
N GLY A 336 -14.37 -20.19 -1.75
CA GLY A 336 -15.66 -20.85 -1.53
C GLY A 336 -16.67 -20.51 -2.63
N ALA A 337 -16.79 -19.24 -2.97
CA ALA A 337 -17.66 -18.76 -4.04
C ALA A 337 -17.24 -19.27 -5.43
N LEU A 338 -15.93 -19.26 -5.73
CA LEU A 338 -15.40 -19.84 -6.96
C LEU A 338 -15.68 -21.34 -7.04
N ARG A 339 -15.44 -22.09 -5.96
CA ARG A 339 -15.70 -23.53 -5.92
C ARG A 339 -17.16 -23.84 -6.17
N GLN A 340 -18.07 -23.04 -5.61
CA GLN A 340 -19.50 -23.18 -5.88
C GLN A 340 -19.81 -22.91 -7.36
N SER A 341 -19.39 -21.76 -7.90
CA SER A 341 -19.67 -21.39 -9.29
C SER A 341 -19.09 -22.39 -10.29
N VAL A 342 -17.85 -22.86 -10.07
CA VAL A 342 -17.20 -23.87 -10.91
C VAL A 342 -17.92 -25.22 -10.83
N GLY A 343 -18.43 -25.60 -9.66
CA GLY A 343 -19.18 -26.85 -9.49
C GLY A 343 -20.58 -26.84 -10.10
N GLU A 344 -21.11 -25.68 -10.49
CA GLU A 344 -22.42 -25.55 -11.16
C GLU A 344 -22.30 -25.58 -12.70
N ASP A 345 -21.15 -25.19 -13.25
CA ASP A 345 -20.93 -25.04 -14.68
C ASP A 345 -20.04 -26.18 -15.25
N ALA A 346 -20.17 -26.46 -16.55
CA ALA A 346 -19.38 -27.48 -17.24
C ALA A 346 -17.91 -27.04 -17.46
N VAL A 347 -17.00 -27.99 -17.61
CA VAL A 347 -15.56 -27.71 -17.77
C VAL A 347 -15.25 -26.75 -18.91
N ASP A 348 -15.99 -26.85 -20.02
CA ASP A 348 -15.83 -25.98 -21.17
C ASP A 348 -16.09 -24.51 -20.85
N ALA A 349 -17.11 -24.22 -20.04
CA ALA A 349 -17.43 -22.85 -19.66
C ALA A 349 -16.30 -22.25 -18.80
N VAL A 350 -15.68 -23.07 -17.95
CA VAL A 350 -14.56 -22.67 -17.10
C VAL A 350 -13.26 -22.49 -17.90
N LEU A 351 -13.09 -23.18 -19.02
CA LEU A 351 -11.89 -23.12 -19.86
C LEU A 351 -11.99 -22.10 -21.01
N THR A 352 -13.20 -21.65 -21.40
CA THR A 352 -13.43 -20.83 -22.60
C THR A 352 -13.91 -19.39 -22.29
N VAL A 353 -14.85 -18.84 -23.06
CA VAL A 353 -15.27 -17.43 -23.03
C VAL A 353 -16.25 -17.14 -21.87
N ASP A 354 -16.95 -18.18 -21.40
CA ASP A 354 -17.95 -18.07 -20.33
C ASP A 354 -17.34 -17.84 -18.93
N LYS A 355 -16.00 -17.77 -18.83
CA LYS A 355 -15.27 -17.43 -17.59
C LYS A 355 -15.76 -16.14 -16.93
N THR A 356 -16.18 -15.15 -17.72
CA THR A 356 -16.68 -13.87 -17.21
C THR A 356 -17.97 -14.04 -16.40
N ALA A 357 -18.90 -14.86 -16.89
CA ALA A 357 -20.13 -15.17 -16.16
C ALA A 357 -19.84 -15.89 -14.83
N ILE A 358 -18.87 -16.80 -14.82
CA ILE A 358 -18.44 -17.54 -13.62
C ILE A 358 -17.79 -16.58 -12.60
N GLN A 359 -16.95 -15.66 -13.08
CA GLN A 359 -16.31 -14.61 -12.28
C GLN A 359 -17.35 -13.69 -11.62
N ASP A 360 -18.36 -13.26 -12.38
CA ASP A 360 -19.43 -12.40 -11.87
C ASP A 360 -20.31 -13.11 -10.84
N LYS A 361 -20.68 -14.38 -11.09
CA LYS A 361 -21.39 -15.22 -10.12
C LYS A 361 -20.57 -15.38 -8.84
N ALA A 362 -19.28 -15.70 -8.98
CA ALA A 362 -18.37 -15.88 -7.85
C ALA A 362 -18.19 -14.58 -7.04
N ALA A 363 -18.07 -13.41 -7.70
CA ALA A 363 -17.97 -12.12 -7.03
C ALA A 363 -19.23 -11.82 -6.21
N LYS A 364 -20.43 -12.07 -6.76
CA LYS A 364 -21.70 -11.90 -6.05
C LYS A 364 -21.84 -12.85 -4.86
N ALA A 365 -21.48 -14.12 -5.04
CA ALA A 365 -21.52 -15.11 -3.97
C ALA A 365 -20.49 -14.81 -2.86
N ALA A 366 -19.29 -14.35 -3.22
CA ALA A 366 -18.28 -13.91 -2.26
C ALA A 366 -18.74 -12.69 -1.46
N GLN A 367 -19.33 -11.68 -2.13
CA GLN A 367 -19.91 -10.52 -1.46
C GLN A 367 -21.02 -10.94 -0.48
N ALA A 368 -21.97 -11.78 -0.93
CA ALA A 368 -23.04 -12.27 -0.06
C ALA A 368 -22.52 -13.05 1.16
N SER A 369 -21.39 -13.76 1.02
CA SER A 369 -20.74 -14.43 2.14
C SER A 369 -20.15 -13.44 3.15
N LEU A 370 -19.48 -12.39 2.68
CA LEU A 370 -18.89 -11.34 3.52
C LEU A 370 -19.96 -10.45 4.18
N ASP A 371 -21.07 -10.22 3.49
CA ASP A 371 -22.22 -9.46 4.01
C ASP A 371 -22.89 -10.19 5.19
N ARG A 372 -23.02 -11.53 5.12
CA ARG A 372 -23.55 -12.34 6.23
C ARG A 372 -22.70 -12.25 7.49
N SER A 373 -21.38 -12.10 7.32
CA SER A 373 -20.44 -11.90 8.42
C SER A 373 -20.32 -10.44 8.86
N ALA A 374 -21.08 -9.52 8.23
CA ALA A 374 -20.99 -8.08 8.44
C ALA A 374 -19.53 -7.59 8.41
N ALA A 375 -18.73 -8.07 7.46
CA ALA A 375 -17.29 -7.83 7.43
C ALA A 375 -16.92 -6.39 7.00
N GLY A 376 -17.84 -5.61 6.45
CA GLY A 376 -17.56 -4.28 5.91
C GLY A 376 -16.67 -4.26 4.67
N ILE A 377 -16.45 -5.42 4.03
CA ILE A 377 -15.59 -5.59 2.87
C ILE A 377 -16.43 -5.57 1.59
N ARG A 378 -15.94 -4.86 0.57
CA ARG A 378 -16.52 -4.81 -0.78
C ARG A 378 -15.64 -5.58 -1.75
N ILE A 379 -16.19 -6.59 -2.41
CA ILE A 379 -15.56 -7.30 -3.51
C ILE A 379 -15.65 -6.42 -4.76
N VAL A 380 -14.49 -6.06 -5.30
CA VAL A 380 -14.36 -5.36 -6.59
C VAL A 380 -14.48 -6.37 -7.73
N GLY A 381 -13.92 -7.57 -7.55
CA GLY A 381 -14.04 -8.64 -8.52
C GLY A 381 -13.29 -9.90 -8.11
N VAL A 382 -13.67 -11.01 -8.74
CA VAL A 382 -13.00 -12.30 -8.62
C VAL A 382 -12.57 -12.71 -10.02
N GLN A 383 -11.28 -12.92 -10.25
CA GLN A 383 -10.74 -13.20 -11.57
C GLN A 383 -10.09 -14.59 -11.59
N LEU A 384 -10.36 -15.37 -12.63
CA LEU A 384 -9.61 -16.59 -12.93
C LEU A 384 -8.37 -16.19 -13.74
N LEU A 385 -7.19 -16.30 -13.15
CA LEU A 385 -5.90 -16.03 -13.79
C LEU A 385 -5.48 -17.18 -14.70
N GLU A 386 -5.69 -18.41 -14.24
CA GLU A 386 -5.33 -19.63 -14.96
C GLU A 386 -6.39 -20.70 -14.71
N SER A 387 -6.75 -21.43 -15.77
CA SER A 387 -7.66 -22.57 -15.71
C SER A 387 -7.12 -23.62 -16.67
N ALA A 388 -6.62 -24.73 -16.15
CA ALA A 388 -6.01 -25.77 -16.96
C ALA A 388 -6.50 -27.17 -16.52
N PRO A 389 -6.75 -28.08 -17.48
CA PRO A 389 -6.92 -29.48 -17.16
C PRO A 389 -5.61 -30.08 -16.61
N PRO A 390 -5.68 -31.20 -15.87
CA PRO A 390 -4.51 -31.94 -15.41
C PRO A 390 -3.60 -32.32 -16.60
N PRO A 391 -2.27 -32.32 -16.40
CA PRO A 391 -1.32 -32.58 -17.48
C PRO A 391 -1.52 -33.96 -18.13
N GLU A 392 -2.06 -34.92 -17.41
CA GLU A 392 -2.34 -36.28 -17.88
C GLU A 392 -3.41 -36.33 -18.99
N VAL A 393 -4.32 -35.35 -19.02
CA VAL A 393 -5.44 -35.30 -19.97
C VAL A 393 -5.42 -34.05 -20.85
N ALA A 394 -4.43 -33.18 -20.69
CA ALA A 394 -4.35 -31.90 -21.39
C ALA A 394 -4.36 -32.03 -22.92
N ASP A 395 -3.71 -33.06 -23.47
CA ASP A 395 -3.70 -33.29 -24.93
C ASP A 395 -5.08 -33.71 -25.45
N ALA A 396 -5.82 -34.55 -24.71
CA ALA A 396 -7.18 -34.92 -25.09
C ALA A 396 -8.14 -33.72 -25.07
N PHE A 397 -8.00 -32.80 -24.11
CA PHE A 397 -8.75 -31.55 -24.09
C PHE A 397 -8.39 -30.63 -25.27
N ARG A 398 -7.10 -30.60 -25.65
CA ARG A 398 -6.64 -29.84 -26.82
C ARG A 398 -7.26 -30.38 -28.11
N ASP A 399 -7.36 -31.71 -28.25
CA ASP A 399 -7.98 -32.36 -29.41
C ASP A 399 -9.47 -32.02 -29.51
N VAL A 400 -10.21 -32.04 -28.39
CA VAL A 400 -11.63 -31.64 -28.37
C VAL A 400 -11.81 -30.16 -28.74
N ALA A 401 -10.93 -29.28 -28.24
CA ALA A 401 -10.95 -27.87 -28.59
C ALA A 401 -10.67 -27.66 -30.09
N SER A 402 -9.66 -28.34 -30.65
CA SER A 402 -9.35 -28.31 -32.08
C SER A 402 -10.52 -28.80 -32.92
N ALA A 403 -11.14 -29.92 -32.55
CA ALA A 403 -12.27 -30.47 -33.27
C ALA A 403 -13.50 -29.53 -33.27
N ARG A 404 -13.71 -28.76 -32.19
CA ARG A 404 -14.75 -27.73 -32.16
C ARG A 404 -14.46 -26.56 -33.08
N GLU A 405 -13.21 -26.13 -33.15
CA GLU A 405 -12.79 -25.07 -34.05
C GLU A 405 -12.92 -25.51 -35.51
N ASP A 406 -12.51 -26.75 -35.83
CA ASP A 406 -12.70 -27.34 -37.16
C ASP A 406 -14.19 -27.41 -37.52
N ARG A 407 -15.05 -27.86 -36.58
CA ARG A 407 -16.51 -27.87 -36.79
C ARG A 407 -17.04 -26.48 -37.10
N ASN A 408 -16.64 -25.46 -36.33
CA ASN A 408 -17.10 -24.08 -36.55
C ASN A 408 -16.59 -23.55 -37.90
N THR A 409 -15.36 -23.89 -38.29
CA THR A 409 -14.78 -23.57 -39.59
C THR A 409 -15.61 -24.19 -40.71
N PHE A 410 -15.89 -25.49 -40.67
CA PHE A 410 -16.71 -26.16 -41.69
C PHE A 410 -18.14 -25.61 -41.77
N VAL A 411 -18.74 -25.25 -40.63
CA VAL A 411 -20.06 -24.60 -40.62
C VAL A 411 -19.99 -23.24 -41.31
N ASN A 412 -18.97 -22.43 -41.00
CA ASN A 412 -18.80 -21.11 -41.61
C ASN A 412 -18.52 -21.21 -43.11
N GLU A 413 -17.71 -22.16 -43.55
CA GLU A 413 -17.46 -22.44 -44.96
C GLU A 413 -18.72 -22.89 -45.69
N ALA A 414 -19.51 -23.79 -45.09
CA ALA A 414 -20.78 -24.23 -45.66
C ALA A 414 -21.80 -23.09 -45.75
N LEU A 415 -21.84 -22.21 -44.75
CA LEU A 415 -22.67 -21.00 -44.78
C LEU A 415 -22.20 -20.03 -45.88
N ALA A 416 -20.89 -19.83 -46.03
CA ALA A 416 -20.32 -19.01 -47.09
C ALA A 416 -20.66 -19.56 -48.47
N TYR A 417 -20.44 -20.86 -48.69
CA TYR A 417 -20.79 -21.56 -49.93
C TYR A 417 -22.28 -21.41 -50.27
N ARG A 418 -23.17 -21.62 -49.29
CA ARG A 418 -24.62 -21.42 -49.48
C ARG A 418 -24.94 -19.96 -49.85
N ASN A 419 -24.31 -19.01 -49.16
CA ASN A 419 -24.52 -17.59 -49.38
C ASN A 419 -23.93 -17.09 -50.71
N GLU A 420 -23.02 -17.85 -51.35
CA GLU A 420 -22.50 -17.58 -52.68
C GLU A 420 -23.36 -18.23 -53.78
N VAL A 421 -23.64 -19.53 -53.65
CA VAL A 421 -24.33 -20.31 -54.70
C VAL A 421 -25.78 -19.89 -54.87
N LEU A 422 -26.51 -19.65 -53.77
CA LEU A 422 -27.95 -19.38 -53.85
C LEU A 422 -28.25 -18.02 -54.52
N PRO A 423 -27.58 -16.90 -54.19
CA PRO A 423 -27.77 -15.65 -54.92
C PRO A 423 -27.32 -15.72 -56.37
N THR A 424 -26.20 -16.39 -56.67
CA THR A 424 -25.70 -16.56 -58.04
C THR A 424 -26.71 -17.33 -58.88
N ALA A 425 -27.19 -18.49 -58.40
CA ALA A 425 -28.20 -19.28 -59.11
C ALA A 425 -29.52 -18.52 -59.30
N ARG A 426 -29.93 -17.68 -58.34
CA ARG A 426 -31.10 -16.80 -58.49
C ARG A 426 -30.87 -15.73 -59.55
N GLY A 427 -29.70 -15.09 -59.55
CA GLY A 427 -29.30 -14.10 -60.55
C GLY A 427 -29.26 -14.68 -61.97
N ASP A 428 -28.74 -15.89 -62.14
CA ASP A 428 -28.72 -16.60 -63.42
C ASP A 428 -30.14 -16.95 -63.89
N ALA A 429 -30.99 -17.44 -62.98
CA ALA A 429 -32.39 -17.75 -63.28
C ALA A 429 -33.20 -16.50 -63.64
N ASP A 430 -32.95 -15.36 -62.99
CA ASP A 430 -33.56 -14.08 -63.34
C ASP A 430 -33.04 -13.60 -64.70
N THR A 431 -31.74 -13.67 -64.96
CA THR A 431 -31.12 -13.29 -66.23
C THR A 431 -31.70 -14.10 -67.39
N ALA A 432 -31.80 -15.43 -67.24
CA ALA A 432 -32.39 -16.31 -68.25
C ALA A 432 -33.87 -15.98 -68.52
N ARG A 433 -34.66 -15.71 -67.46
CA ARG A 433 -36.06 -15.30 -67.59
C ARG A 433 -36.20 -13.95 -68.28
N GLN A 434 -35.37 -12.97 -67.95
CA GLN A 434 -35.40 -11.65 -68.58
C GLN A 434 -34.96 -11.72 -70.04
N ALA A 435 -33.93 -12.50 -70.37
CA ALA A 435 -33.52 -12.73 -71.76
C ALA A 435 -34.65 -13.37 -72.59
N ALA A 436 -35.33 -14.38 -72.05
CA ALA A 436 -36.48 -15.00 -72.72
C ALA A 436 -37.64 -14.01 -72.92
N ARG A 437 -37.95 -13.19 -71.92
CA ARG A 437 -38.98 -12.14 -72.03
C ARG A 437 -38.61 -11.06 -73.04
N ALA A 438 -37.36 -10.61 -73.03
CA ALA A 438 -36.84 -9.64 -73.98
C ALA A 438 -36.95 -10.17 -75.42
N TYR A 439 -36.52 -11.42 -75.65
CA TYR A 439 -36.65 -12.08 -76.95
C TYR A 439 -38.11 -12.20 -77.42
N ALA A 440 -39.02 -12.61 -76.52
CA ALA A 440 -40.44 -12.71 -76.83
C ALA A 440 -41.05 -11.34 -77.19
N ALA A 441 -40.73 -10.30 -76.41
CA ALA A 441 -41.18 -8.93 -76.67
C ALA A 441 -40.62 -8.39 -77.99
N GLU A 442 -39.33 -8.61 -78.27
CA GLU A 442 -38.69 -8.24 -79.53
C GLU A 442 -39.37 -8.93 -80.72
N LYS A 443 -39.62 -10.24 -80.63
CA LYS A 443 -40.30 -11.00 -81.68
C LYS A 443 -41.72 -10.50 -81.91
N LEU A 444 -42.49 -10.28 -80.85
CA LEU A 444 -43.86 -9.79 -80.96
C LEU A 444 -43.92 -8.37 -81.55
N ALA A 445 -43.03 -7.47 -81.11
CA ALA A 445 -42.93 -6.12 -81.63
C ALA A 445 -42.51 -6.10 -83.11
N THR A 446 -41.52 -6.92 -83.49
CA THR A 446 -41.09 -7.05 -84.89
C THR A 446 -42.22 -7.59 -85.76
N SER A 447 -42.89 -8.67 -85.33
CA SER A 447 -44.02 -9.24 -86.08
C SER A 447 -45.21 -8.29 -86.20
N ALA A 448 -45.53 -7.53 -85.14
CA ALA A 448 -46.57 -6.50 -85.19
C ALA A 448 -46.20 -5.35 -86.13
N GLY A 449 -44.94 -4.90 -86.11
CA GLY A 449 -44.41 -3.90 -87.03
C GLY A 449 -44.46 -4.36 -88.49
N ASP A 450 -44.06 -5.61 -88.77
CA ASP A 450 -44.13 -6.20 -90.11
C ASP A 450 -45.58 -6.34 -90.60
N ALA A 451 -46.50 -6.77 -89.74
CA ALA A 451 -47.92 -6.87 -90.07
C ALA A 451 -48.53 -5.49 -90.37
N ALA A 452 -48.22 -4.47 -89.55
CA ALA A 452 -48.67 -3.10 -89.78
C ALA A 452 -48.10 -2.51 -91.08
N ASN A 453 -46.81 -2.77 -91.36
CA ASN A 453 -46.17 -2.38 -92.61
C ASN A 453 -46.82 -3.05 -93.83
N PHE A 454 -47.13 -4.34 -93.74
CA PHE A 454 -47.83 -5.08 -94.79
C PHE A 454 -49.23 -4.52 -95.02
N GLU A 455 -50.00 -4.29 -93.96
CA GLU A 455 -51.36 -3.76 -94.05
C GLU A 455 -51.40 -2.35 -94.67
N SER A 456 -50.48 -1.47 -94.28
CA SER A 456 -50.32 -0.15 -94.89
C SER A 456 -50.01 -0.24 -96.39
N ARG A 457 -49.08 -1.13 -96.78
CA ARG A 457 -48.76 -1.38 -98.20
C ARG A 457 -49.96 -1.95 -98.96
N ARG A 458 -50.72 -2.87 -98.36
CA ARG A 458 -51.94 -3.47 -98.93
C ARG A 458 -53.00 -2.40 -99.20
N GLN A 459 -53.24 -1.50 -98.25
CA GLN A 459 -54.20 -0.40 -98.40
C GLN A 459 -53.79 0.55 -99.53
N ALA A 460 -52.52 0.95 -99.59
CA ALA A 460 -52.01 1.78 -100.69
C ALA A 460 -52.12 1.08 -102.05
N TYR A 461 -51.79 -0.21 -102.12
CA TYR A 461 -51.92 -1.01 -103.35
C TYR A 461 -53.38 -1.14 -103.80
N ALA A 462 -54.32 -1.34 -102.88
CA ALA A 462 -55.75 -1.42 -103.20
C ALA A 462 -56.30 -0.10 -103.77
N ALA A 463 -55.80 1.05 -103.30
CA ALA A 463 -56.19 2.37 -103.81
C ALA A 463 -55.60 2.68 -105.19
N ALA A 464 -54.33 2.30 -105.45
CA ALA A 464 -53.65 2.57 -106.71
C ALA A 464 -52.62 1.46 -107.06
N PRO A 465 -53.05 0.38 -107.74
CA PRO A 465 -52.20 -0.80 -107.97
C PRO A 465 -50.95 -0.53 -108.82
N GLU A 466 -51.10 0.14 -109.97
CA GLU A 466 -50.01 0.33 -110.94
C GLU A 466 -48.90 1.26 -110.41
N ILE A 467 -49.29 2.39 -109.80
CA ILE A 467 -48.34 3.35 -109.20
C ILE A 467 -47.60 2.70 -108.03
N THR A 468 -48.31 1.95 -107.18
CA THR A 468 -47.70 1.29 -106.02
C THR A 468 -46.72 0.20 -106.45
N ARG A 469 -47.04 -0.61 -107.47
CA ARG A 469 -46.14 -1.65 -107.99
C ARG A 469 -44.87 -1.04 -108.57
N GLN A 470 -45.00 0.03 -109.38
CA GLN A 470 -43.85 0.71 -109.96
C GLN A 470 -42.96 1.34 -108.89
N ARG A 471 -43.55 1.99 -107.87
CA ARG A 471 -42.80 2.52 -106.71
C ARG A 471 -42.04 1.42 -105.97
N LEU A 472 -42.70 0.31 -105.62
CA LEU A 472 -42.06 -0.81 -104.90
C LEU A 472 -40.91 -1.43 -105.71
N TYR A 473 -41.09 -1.56 -107.03
CA TYR A 473 -40.03 -2.01 -107.93
C TYR A 473 -38.84 -1.05 -107.92
N LEU A 474 -39.08 0.26 -108.06
CA LEU A 474 -38.04 1.26 -108.03
C LEU A 474 -37.34 1.33 -106.66
N GLU A 475 -38.06 1.23 -105.53
CA GLU A 475 -37.47 1.14 -104.17
C GLU A 475 -36.61 -0.13 -104.01
N ALA A 476 -37.05 -1.27 -104.53
CA ALA A 476 -36.28 -2.51 -104.49
C ALA A 476 -35.02 -2.44 -105.35
N VAL A 477 -35.12 -1.85 -106.55
CA VAL A 477 -33.98 -1.55 -107.43
C VAL A 477 -33.04 -0.56 -106.74
N GLU A 478 -33.54 0.50 -106.12
CA GLU A 478 -32.75 1.48 -105.38
C GLU A 478 -32.00 0.82 -104.23
N LYS A 479 -32.70 0.04 -103.39
CA LYS A 479 -32.11 -0.63 -102.22
C LYS A 479 -31.09 -1.69 -102.63
N SER A 480 -31.37 -2.48 -103.67
CA SER A 480 -30.43 -3.49 -104.17
C SER A 480 -29.22 -2.86 -104.87
N LEU A 481 -29.38 -1.71 -105.52
CA LEU A 481 -28.31 -1.00 -106.20
C LEU A 481 -27.61 0.05 -105.32
N ALA A 482 -28.01 0.27 -104.06
CA ALA A 482 -27.50 1.36 -103.21
C ALA A 482 -25.96 1.35 -103.08
N GLY A 483 -25.35 0.16 -102.98
CA GLY A 483 -23.88 -0.02 -102.91
C GLY A 483 -23.19 -0.41 -104.23
N ALA A 484 -23.94 -0.51 -105.34
CA ALA A 484 -23.39 -0.94 -106.62
C ALA A 484 -22.79 0.24 -107.40
N LYS A 485 -21.59 0.07 -107.98
CA LYS A 485 -21.03 1.01 -108.96
C LYS A 485 -21.89 0.98 -110.22
N LYS A 486 -22.48 2.13 -110.57
CA LYS A 486 -23.36 2.29 -111.74
C LYS A 486 -22.62 3.02 -112.84
N PHE A 487 -22.73 2.52 -114.06
CA PHE A 487 -22.27 3.19 -115.27
C PHE A 487 -23.50 3.49 -116.12
N VAL A 488 -23.76 4.77 -116.39
CA VAL A 488 -24.87 5.21 -117.24
C VAL A 488 -24.29 5.55 -118.61
N MET A 489 -24.76 4.87 -119.65
CA MET A 489 -24.31 5.07 -121.03
C MET A 489 -25.45 5.65 -121.88
N ASP A 490 -25.10 6.44 -122.88
CA ASP A 490 -26.04 7.00 -123.84
C ASP A 490 -26.58 5.89 -124.77
N PRO A 491 -27.90 5.86 -125.10
CA PRO A 491 -28.52 4.83 -125.94
C PRO A 491 -27.99 4.78 -127.39
N THR A 492 -27.26 5.80 -127.84
CA THR A 492 -26.57 5.78 -129.15
C THR A 492 -25.27 4.99 -129.15
N ILE A 493 -24.77 4.60 -127.97
CA ILE A 493 -23.53 3.85 -127.82
C ILE A 493 -23.78 2.36 -128.04
N ILE A 494 -23.13 1.78 -129.05
CA ILE A 494 -23.20 0.35 -129.37
C ILE A 494 -22.21 -0.42 -128.47
N PRO A 495 -22.67 -1.26 -127.52
CA PRO A 495 -21.79 -1.87 -126.51
C PRO A 495 -20.76 -2.85 -127.08
N GLN A 496 -20.99 -3.36 -128.28
CA GLN A 496 -20.17 -4.39 -128.92
C GLN A 496 -18.97 -3.81 -129.70
N SER A 497 -18.91 -2.48 -129.87
CA SER A 497 -17.85 -1.81 -130.65
C SER A 497 -17.23 -0.61 -129.95
N THR A 498 -17.45 -0.45 -128.64
CA THR A 498 -17.03 0.74 -127.90
C THR A 498 -16.30 0.35 -126.61
N ASP A 499 -15.00 0.63 -126.56
CA ASP A 499 -14.20 0.47 -125.33
C ASP A 499 -14.51 1.60 -124.36
N LEU A 500 -14.92 1.25 -123.13
CA LEU A 500 -15.21 2.21 -122.08
C LEU A 500 -13.95 2.49 -121.24
N TRP A 501 -13.35 3.65 -121.44
CA TRP A 501 -12.15 4.08 -120.71
C TRP A 501 -12.55 4.90 -119.47
N ILE A 502 -12.49 4.30 -118.29
CA ILE A 502 -12.78 4.99 -117.03
C ILE A 502 -11.48 5.61 -116.49
N THR A 503 -11.25 6.89 -116.78
CA THR A 503 -10.10 7.62 -116.25
C THR A 503 -10.39 8.08 -114.83
N GLN A 504 -9.52 7.72 -113.87
CA GLN A 504 -9.57 8.31 -112.52
C GLN A 504 -8.87 9.68 -112.57
N PRO A 505 -9.48 10.76 -112.03
CA PRO A 505 -8.79 12.04 -111.96
C PRO A 505 -7.53 11.90 -111.09
N GLY A 506 -6.35 12.14 -111.68
CA GLY A 506 -5.06 12.15 -110.97
C GLY A 506 -4.09 11.00 -111.28
N LYS A 507 -4.41 10.05 -112.16
CA LYS A 507 -3.45 9.04 -112.65
C LYS A 507 -3.47 8.95 -114.18
N ALA A 508 -2.42 9.45 -114.84
CA ALA A 508 -2.23 9.27 -116.28
C ALA A 508 -1.91 7.80 -116.56
N GLN A 509 -2.81 7.11 -117.27
CA GLN A 509 -2.61 5.74 -117.72
C GLN A 509 -2.00 5.81 -119.13
N LEU A 510 -0.71 5.47 -119.26
CA LEU A 510 0.00 5.40 -120.53
C LEU A 510 -0.60 4.27 -121.39
N LEU A 511 -0.90 4.58 -122.66
CA LEU A 511 -1.35 3.62 -123.66
C LEU A 511 -0.33 2.47 -123.78
N PRO A 512 -0.75 1.19 -123.82
CA PRO A 512 0.13 0.11 -124.25
C PRO A 512 0.37 0.23 -125.77
N PRO A 513 1.54 -0.17 -126.29
CA PRO A 513 1.87 -0.01 -127.70
C PRO A 513 0.94 -0.86 -128.58
N MET A 514 0.46 -0.26 -129.67
CA MET A 514 -0.28 -0.97 -130.72
C MET A 514 0.63 -1.99 -131.42
N GLN A 515 0.08 -3.17 -131.71
CA GLN A 515 0.51 -4.00 -132.84
C GLN A 515 -0.46 -3.82 -133.98
#